data_AF-A0A971FMJ4-F1
#
_entry.id   AF-A0A971FMJ4-F1
#
_cell.length_a   1.000
_cell.length_b   1.000
_cell.length_c   1.000
_cell.angle_alpha   90.00
_cell.angle_beta   90.00
_cell.angle_gamma   90.00
#
_symmetry.space_group_name_H-M   'P 1'
#
loop_
_entity.id
_entity.type
_entity.pdbx_description
1 polymer ?
#
loop_
_entity_poly.entity_id
_entity_poly.type
_entity_poly.pdbx_seq_one_letter_code
_entity_poly.pdbx_strand_id
1 'polypeptide(L)'
;MASAVRTASSRRTVSSGKILIRILIGMLVVLLLSSAIAIYFKQETQMMRIRERETELQSELQEANTDLAALQELKHIMGSDAYIERVARDQLGMIHPDEIIFLEE
;
A
#
# COMPACT_ATOMS: atom_id res chain seq x y z
N MET A 1 17.91 62.32 63.94
CA MET A 1 19.18 61.66 63.53
C MET A 1 18.82 60.26 63.05
N ALA A 2 19.08 60.01 61.76
CA ALA A 2 18.55 58.87 61.01
C ALA A 2 19.36 57.59 61.25
N SER A 3 18.68 56.46 61.44
CA SER A 3 19.30 55.13 61.37
C SER A 3 18.66 54.37 60.21
N ALA A 4 19.45 54.15 59.16
CA ALA A 4 19.02 53.49 57.94
C ALA A 4 19.08 51.97 58.11
N VAL A 5 17.91 51.33 58.02
CA VAL A 5 17.78 49.87 57.90
C VAL A 5 18.30 49.45 56.52
N ARG A 6 19.44 48.75 56.48
CA ARG A 6 19.96 48.11 55.27
C ARG A 6 19.27 46.76 55.08
N THR A 7 18.32 46.68 54.15
CA THR A 7 17.77 45.41 53.66
C THR A 7 18.76 44.77 52.68
N ALA A 8 19.36 43.64 53.07
CA ALA A 8 20.20 42.84 52.17
C ALA A 8 19.32 42.03 51.20
N SER A 9 19.33 42.43 49.93
CA SER A 9 18.74 41.66 48.83
C SER A 9 19.71 40.55 48.43
N SER A 10 19.37 39.30 48.78
CA SER A 10 20.13 38.11 48.39
C SER A 10 19.89 37.79 46.92
N ARG A 11 20.82 38.22 46.03
CA ARG A 11 20.86 37.80 44.63
C ARG A 11 21.18 36.31 44.55
N ARG A 12 20.19 35.46 44.21
CA ARG A 12 20.42 34.04 43.92
C ARG A 12 21.22 33.94 42.62
N THR A 13 22.49 33.56 42.71
CA THR A 13 23.32 33.23 41.56
C THR A 13 22.91 31.83 41.07
N VAL A 14 22.31 31.76 39.88
CA VAL A 14 22.03 30.46 39.27
C VAL A 14 23.37 29.86 38.84
N SER A 15 23.68 28.63 39.28
CA SER A 15 24.96 28.02 38.93
C SER A 15 25.00 27.71 37.43
N SER A 16 25.97 28.27 36.72
CA SER A 16 26.12 28.18 35.26
C SER A 16 26.14 26.72 34.75
N GLY A 17 26.66 25.78 35.55
CA GLY A 17 26.63 24.35 35.22
C GLY A 17 25.22 23.75 35.15
N LYS A 18 24.27 24.19 36.00
CA LYS A 18 22.87 23.73 35.95
C LYS A 18 22.15 24.24 34.71
N ILE A 19 22.53 25.42 34.22
CA ILE A 19 22.00 25.99 32.97
C ILE A 19 22.52 25.18 31.78
N LEU A 20 23.82 24.88 31.74
CA LEU A 20 24.43 24.10 30.66
C LEU A 20 23.82 22.69 30.55
N ILE A 21 23.62 22.02 31.68
CA ILE A 21 22.96 20.69 31.73
C ILE A 21 21.53 20.76 31.17
N ARG A 22 20.76 21.79 31.53
CA ARG A 22 19.39 21.97 30.99
C ARG A 22 19.37 22.19 29.48
N ILE A 23 20.34 22.95 28.95
CA ILE A 23 20.49 23.16 27.51
C ILE A 23 20.83 21.84 26.80
N LEU A 24 21.76 21.06 27.35
CA LEU A 24 22.13 19.76 26.79
C LEU A 24 20.95 18.77 26.78
N ILE A 25 20.17 18.72 27.87
CA ILE A 25 18.96 17.89 27.93
C ILE A 25 17.93 18.36 26.91
N GLY A 26 17.71 19.67 26.80
CA GLY A 26 16.78 20.23 25.80
C GLY A 26 17.21 19.89 24.37
N MET A 27 18.50 20.01 24.06
CA MET A 27 19.06 19.65 22.76
C MET A 27 18.89 18.16 22.47
N LEU A 28 19.14 17.29 23.46
CA LEU A 28 18.93 15.85 23.32
C LEU A 28 17.47 15.51 23.00
N VAL A 29 16.52 16.13 23.71
CA VAL A 29 15.08 15.93 23.46
C VAL A 29 14.70 16.35 22.04
N VAL A 30 15.19 17.51 21.57
CA VAL A 30 14.93 18.00 20.21
C VAL A 30 15.48 17.04 19.15
N LEU A 31 16.69 16.51 19.37
CA LEU A 31 17.30 15.52 18.46
C LEU A 31 16.52 14.20 18.42
N LEU A 32 16.03 13.72 19.57
CA LEU A 32 15.23 12.51 19.62
C LEU A 32 13.87 12.70 18.92
N LEU A 33 13.22 13.85 19.14
CA LEU A 33 11.96 14.17 18.48
C LEU A 33 12.13 14.32 16.96
N SER A 34 13.18 14.99 16.50
CA SER A 34 13.43 15.15 15.06
C SER A 34 13.74 13.81 14.39
N SER A 35 14.48 12.92 15.07
CA SER A 35 14.75 11.56 14.60
C SER A 35 13.46 10.72 14.52
N ALA A 36 12.62 10.77 15.56
CA ALA A 36 11.35 10.04 15.58
C ALA A 36 10.42 10.49 14.45
N ILE A 37 10.30 11.81 14.22
CA ILE A 37 9.51 12.38 13.13
C ILE A 37 10.05 11.94 11.77
N ALA A 38 11.38 11.97 11.57
CA ALA A 38 11.99 11.53 10.33
C ALA A 38 11.76 10.04 10.03
N ILE A 39 11.82 9.19 11.06
CA ILE A 39 11.52 7.75 10.93
C ILE A 39 10.05 7.54 10.58
N TYR A 40 9.14 8.24 11.27
CA TYR A 40 7.71 8.16 11.03
C TYR A 40 7.34 8.45 9.56
N PHE A 41 7.83 9.57 9.01
CA PHE A 41 7.56 9.91 7.60
C PHE A 41 8.16 8.90 6.61
N LYS A 42 9.36 8.37 6.90
CA LYS A 42 9.94 7.30 6.06
C LYS A 42 9.10 6.03 6.08
N GLN A 43 8.59 5.63 7.24
CA GLN A 43 7.74 4.44 7.37
C GLN A 43 6.40 4.62 6.64
N GLU A 44 5.77 5.78 6.74
CA GLU A 44 4.49 6.07 6.07
C GLU A 44 4.63 5.92 4.53
N THR A 45 5.67 6.49 3.94
CA THR A 45 5.91 6.38 2.48
C THR A 45 6.22 4.96 2.03
N GLN A 46 6.96 4.19 2.82
CA GLN A 46 7.22 2.78 2.53
C GLN A 46 5.95 1.94 2.64
N MET A 47 5.13 2.17 3.67
CA MET A 47 3.88 1.46 3.87
C MET A 47 2.90 1.71 2.73
N MET A 48 2.80 2.95 2.25
CA MET A 48 1.96 3.28 1.09
C MET A 48 2.39 2.52 -0.16
N ARG A 49 3.68 2.49 -0.47
CA ARG A 49 4.22 1.74 -1.62
C ARG A 49 4.01 0.24 -1.50
N ILE A 50 4.14 -0.31 -0.30
CA ILE A 50 3.90 -1.74 -0.04
C ILE A 50 2.43 -2.06 -0.30
N ARG A 51 1.50 -1.24 0.21
CA ARG A 51 0.06 -1.43 0.01
C ARG A 51 -0.34 -1.33 -1.46
N GLU A 52 0.20 -0.35 -2.20
CA GLU A 52 -0.06 -0.21 -3.63
C GLU A 52 0.40 -1.46 -4.40
N ARG A 53 1.60 -1.95 -4.10
CA ARG A 53 2.12 -3.18 -4.71
C ARG A 53 1.34 -4.42 -4.31
N GLU A 54 0.85 -4.49 -3.08
CA GLU A 54 -0.01 -5.57 -2.62
C GLU A 54 -1.33 -5.58 -3.38
N THR A 55 -1.94 -4.41 -3.61
CA THR A 55 -3.18 -4.31 -4.39
C THR A 55 -2.99 -4.67 -5.87
N GLU A 56 -1.88 -4.25 -6.47
CA GLU A 56 -1.52 -4.62 -7.85
C GLU A 56 -1.34 -6.14 -7.99
N LEU A 57 -0.53 -6.74 -7.12
CA LEU A 57 -0.31 -8.18 -7.11
C LEU A 57 -1.58 -8.99 -6.85
N GLN A 58 -2.47 -8.51 -5.97
CA GLN A 58 -3.76 -9.17 -5.75
C GLN A 58 -4.66 -9.12 -7.00
N SER A 59 -4.65 -8.01 -7.73
CA SER A 59 -5.37 -7.88 -9.00
C SER A 59 -4.83 -8.86 -10.04
N GLU A 60 -3.51 -8.91 -10.22
CA GLU A 60 -2.85 -9.85 -11.15
C GLU A 60 -3.16 -11.31 -10.80
N LEU A 61 -3.15 -11.64 -9.50
CA LEU A 61 -3.47 -12.99 -9.02
C LEU A 61 -4.94 -13.33 -9.31
N GLN A 62 -5.86 -12.39 -9.13
CA GLN A 62 -7.27 -12.60 -9.44
C GLN A 62 -7.51 -12.81 -10.93
N GLU A 63 -6.86 -12.02 -11.79
CA GLU A 63 -6.92 -12.18 -13.24
C GLU A 63 -6.37 -13.54 -13.68
N ALA A 64 -5.16 -13.89 -13.22
CA ALA A 64 -4.54 -15.18 -13.53
C ALA A 64 -5.39 -16.38 -13.07
N ASN A 65 -6.05 -16.29 -11.91
CA ASN A 65 -6.97 -17.32 -11.44
C ASN A 65 -8.23 -17.44 -12.30
N THR A 66 -8.75 -16.30 -12.78
CA THR A 66 -9.92 -16.27 -13.66
C THR A 66 -9.59 -16.92 -14.99
N ASP A 67 -8.44 -16.58 -15.58
CA ASP A 67 -7.93 -17.19 -16.81
C ASP A 67 -7.71 -18.69 -16.62
N LEU A 68 -7.11 -19.09 -15.50
CA LEU A 68 -6.90 -20.50 -15.18
C LEU A 68 -8.22 -21.26 -15.11
N ALA A 69 -9.25 -20.70 -14.47
CA ALA A 69 -10.56 -21.31 -14.37
C ALA A 69 -11.21 -21.46 -15.76
N ALA A 70 -11.14 -20.43 -16.61
CA ALA A 70 -11.66 -20.47 -17.97
C ALA A 70 -10.93 -21.54 -18.83
N LEU A 71 -9.60 -21.64 -18.69
CA LEU A 71 -8.82 -22.67 -19.39
C LEU A 71 -9.14 -24.08 -18.89
N GLN A 72 -9.40 -24.25 -17.60
CA GLN A 72 -9.81 -25.55 -17.03
C GLN A 72 -11.19 -25.97 -17.54
N GLU A 73 -12.14 -25.05 -17.61
CA GLU A 73 -13.45 -25.30 -18.19
C GLU A 73 -13.34 -25.66 -19.67
N LEU A 74 -12.57 -24.87 -20.44
CA LEU A 74 -12.29 -25.17 -21.84
C LEU A 74 -11.68 -26.56 -22.02
N LYS A 75 -10.72 -26.93 -21.18
CA LYS A 75 -10.09 -28.26 -21.20
C LYS A 75 -11.10 -29.37 -20.90
N HIS A 76 -12.09 -29.12 -20.05
CA HIS A 76 -13.11 -30.11 -19.71
C HIS A 76 -14.08 -30.36 -20.86
N ILE A 77 -14.45 -29.31 -21.60
CA ILE A 77 -15.38 -29.40 -22.74
C ILE A 77 -14.68 -29.69 -24.07
N MET A 78 -13.37 -29.46 -24.15
CA MET A 78 -12.54 -29.73 -25.32
C MET A 78 -12.67 -31.21 -25.70
N GLY A 79 -13.14 -31.46 -26.92
CA GLY A 79 -13.35 -32.81 -27.45
C GLY A 79 -14.73 -33.41 -27.17
N SER A 80 -15.63 -32.69 -26.51
CA SER A 80 -17.06 -33.04 -26.53
C SER A 80 -17.64 -32.83 -27.93
N ASP A 81 -18.65 -33.62 -28.29
CA ASP A 81 -19.33 -33.51 -29.59
C ASP A 81 -19.87 -32.10 -29.83
N ALA A 82 -20.47 -31.48 -28.80
CA ALA A 82 -20.96 -30.10 -28.87
C ALA A 82 -19.84 -29.08 -29.13
N TYR A 83 -18.65 -29.27 -28.54
CA TYR A 83 -17.50 -28.42 -28.80
C TYR A 83 -16.97 -28.61 -30.23
N ILE A 84 -16.86 -29.85 -30.69
CA ILE A 84 -16.40 -30.20 -32.05
C ILE A 84 -17.37 -29.63 -33.09
N GLU A 85 -18.67 -29.81 -32.88
CA GLU A 85 -19.73 -29.30 -33.75
C GLU A 85 -19.68 -27.77 -33.83
N ARG A 86 -19.56 -27.08 -32.70
CA ARG A 86 -19.41 -25.61 -32.68
C ARG A 86 -18.19 -25.16 -33.47
N VAL A 87 -17.03 -25.77 -33.24
CA VAL A 87 -15.80 -25.43 -33.99
C VAL A 87 -15.95 -25.73 -35.49
N ALA A 88 -16.62 -26.83 -35.85
CA ALA A 88 -16.88 -27.18 -37.24
C ALA A 88 -17.82 -26.18 -37.93
N ARG A 89 -18.87 -25.72 -37.25
CA ARG A 89 -19.74 -24.63 -37.72
C ARG A 89 -18.97 -23.31 -37.85
N ASP A 90 -18.31 -22.88 -36.79
CA ASP A 90 -17.69 -21.55 -36.71
C ASP A 90 -16.46 -21.40 -37.60
N GLN A 91 -15.60 -22.42 -37.67
CA GLN A 91 -14.33 -22.34 -38.41
C GLN A 91 -14.40 -22.96 -39.80
N LEU A 92 -15.22 -23.98 -40.01
CA LEU A 92 -15.30 -24.71 -41.28
C LEU A 92 -16.61 -24.46 -42.04
N GLY A 93 -17.57 -23.75 -41.44
CA GLY A 93 -18.89 -23.55 -42.04
C GLY A 93 -19.67 -24.86 -42.22
N MET A 94 -19.27 -25.92 -41.51
CA MET A 94 -19.90 -27.22 -41.62
C MET A 94 -21.26 -27.21 -40.92
N ILE A 95 -22.26 -27.80 -41.57
CA ILE A 95 -23.60 -27.99 -41.02
C ILE A 95 -23.95 -29.48 -41.05
N HIS A 96 -24.94 -29.88 -40.26
CA HIS A 96 -25.44 -31.24 -40.33
C HIS A 96 -26.12 -31.48 -41.69
N PRO A 97 -26.05 -32.71 -42.25
CA PRO A 97 -26.69 -33.05 -43.51
C PRO A 97 -28.20 -32.77 -43.53
N ASP A 98 -28.84 -32.78 -42.35
CA ASP A 98 -30.29 -32.62 -42.19
C ASP A 98 -30.69 -31.17 -41.81
N GLU A 99 -29.77 -30.20 -41.82
CA GLU A 99 -30.07 -28.80 -41.50
C GLU A 99 -30.38 -27.95 -42.73
N ILE A 100 -31.34 -27.02 -42.58
CA ILE A 100 -31.73 -26.05 -43.61
C ILE A 100 -31.30 -24.65 -43.15
N ILE A 101 -30.47 -23.96 -43.95
CA ILE A 101 -30.05 -22.58 -43.68
C ILE A 101 -31.11 -21.61 -44.21
N PHE A 102 -31.58 -20.69 -43.35
CA PHE A 102 -32.38 -19.54 -43.76
C PHE A 102 -31.48 -18.32 -43.86
N LEU A 103 -31.38 -17.74 -45.06
CA LEU A 103 -30.71 -16.46 -45.29
C LEU A 103 -31.80 -15.39 -45.30
N GLU A 104 -31.79 -14.49 -44.33
CA GLU A 104 -32.60 -13.27 -44.37
C GLU A 104 -31.91 -12.28 -45.33
N GLU A 105 -32.63 -11.82 -46.37
CA GLU A 105 -32.16 -10.78 -47.32
C GLU A 105 -32.13 -9.38 -46.68
#